data_AF-A0A7C1D8D6-F1
#
_entry.id   AF-A0A7C1D8D6-F1
#
_cell.length_a   1.000
_cell.length_b   1.000
_cell.length_c   1.000
_cell.angle_alpha   90.00
_cell.angle_beta   90.00
_cell.angle_gamma   90.00
#
_symmetry.space_group_name_H-M   'P 1'
#
loop_
_entity.id
_entity.type
_entity.pdbx_description
1 polymer ?
#
loop_
_entity_poly.entity_id
_entity_poly.type
_entity_poly.pdbx_seq_one_letter_code
_entity_poly.pdbx_strand_id
1 'polypeptide(L)'
;MSIVNNNAVAEKERFYCLLMGAIDDELSAEQATEFHEIVSKNSECRREWQNYQKLKEVTKTMKLKSPPAEVWDSYWKNVYNRIERGIGWIVFSIGAVILITYGLFKAVESVITDTQLELVLKIGIIAVIAGLVILLVSVAREKLLLRKTDPYKEVQR
;
A
#
# COMPACT_ATOMS: atom_id res chain seq x y z
N MET A 1 49.91 32.87 7.10
CA MET A 1 49.81 31.43 6.78
C MET A 1 48.37 30.89 6.85
N SER A 2 47.39 31.62 7.41
CA SER A 2 46.05 31.12 7.73
C SER A 2 44.98 31.34 6.63
N ILE A 3 45.16 32.28 5.70
CA ILE A 3 44.14 32.61 4.68
C ILE A 3 44.17 31.64 3.49
N VAL A 4 45.36 31.17 3.09
CA VAL A 4 45.53 30.24 1.96
C VAL A 4 44.89 28.87 2.25
N ASN A 5 44.95 28.43 3.50
CA ASN A 5 44.37 27.15 3.91
C ASN A 5 42.83 27.14 3.86
N ASN A 6 42.19 28.30 4.08
CA ASN A 6 40.73 28.39 4.10
C ASN A 6 40.12 28.34 2.68
N ASN A 7 40.77 28.96 1.70
CA ASN A 7 40.31 28.93 0.31
C ASN A 7 40.41 27.52 -0.29
N ALA A 8 41.50 26.79 -0.02
CA ALA A 8 41.66 25.42 -0.51
C ALA A 8 40.59 24.46 0.04
N VAL A 9 40.14 24.68 1.28
CA VAL A 9 39.05 23.89 1.89
C VAL A 9 37.71 24.22 1.23
N ALA A 10 37.39 25.50 1.03
CA ALA A 10 36.15 25.92 0.38
C ALA A 10 36.06 25.43 -1.08
N GLU A 11 37.16 25.46 -1.84
CA GLU A 11 37.23 24.92 -3.21
C GLU A 11 36.98 23.41 -3.23
N LYS A 12 37.51 22.68 -2.24
CA LYS A 12 37.31 21.23 -2.13
C LYS A 12 35.87 20.87 -1.75
N GLU A 13 35.25 21.61 -0.83
CA GLU A 13 33.83 21.45 -0.48
C GLU A 13 32.93 21.72 -1.69
N ARG A 14 33.21 22.79 -2.44
CA ARG A 14 32.48 23.12 -3.67
C ARG A 14 32.59 22.00 -4.71
N PHE A 15 33.79 21.44 -4.89
CA PHE A 15 33.99 20.30 -5.77
C PHE A 15 33.13 19.10 -5.36
N TYR A 16 33.07 18.74 -4.07
CA TYR A 16 32.24 17.61 -3.61
C TYR A 16 30.74 17.85 -3.83
N CYS A 17 30.24 19.08 -3.64
CA CYS A 17 28.84 19.40 -3.95
C CYS A 17 28.53 19.20 -5.44
N LEU A 18 29.40 19.70 -6.33
CA LEU A 18 29.23 19.55 -7.78
C LEU A 18 29.39 18.08 -8.21
N LEU A 19 30.29 17.34 -7.57
CA LEU A 19 30.52 15.91 -7.82
C LEU A 19 29.26 15.08 -7.58
N MET A 20 28.58 15.30 -6.45
CA MET A 20 27.35 14.57 -6.13
C MET A 20 26.24 14.89 -7.14
N GLY A 21 26.03 16.17 -7.44
CA GLY A 21 25.06 16.57 -8.48
C GLY A 21 25.41 16.01 -9.87
N ALA A 22 26.70 15.91 -10.21
CA ALA A 22 27.15 15.32 -11.48
C ALA A 22 26.89 13.81 -11.55
N ILE A 23 26.98 13.10 -10.41
CA ILE A 23 26.70 11.67 -10.33
C ILE A 23 25.20 11.39 -10.50
N ASP A 24 24.32 12.28 -10.03
CA ASP A 24 22.87 12.11 -10.13
C ASP A 24 22.24 12.81 -11.36
N ASP A 25 23.06 13.40 -12.23
CA ASP A 25 22.64 14.16 -13.42
C ASP A 25 21.75 15.38 -13.07
N GLU A 26 21.99 16.02 -11.92
CA GLU A 26 21.21 17.15 -11.36
C GLU A 26 21.87 18.54 -11.53
N LEU A 27 23.03 18.63 -12.19
CA LEU A 27 23.72 19.91 -12.38
C LEU A 27 23.01 20.82 -13.40
N SER A 28 22.95 22.12 -13.08
CA SER A 28 22.61 23.15 -14.06
C SER A 28 23.72 23.32 -15.10
N ALA A 29 23.42 23.95 -16.24
CA ALA A 29 24.41 24.19 -17.31
C ALA A 29 25.62 25.01 -16.82
N GLU A 30 25.39 25.97 -15.92
CA GLU A 30 26.43 26.79 -15.30
C GLU A 30 27.32 25.95 -14.37
N GLN A 31 26.71 25.12 -13.52
CA GLN A 31 27.41 24.24 -12.59
C GLN A 31 28.19 23.13 -13.31
N ALA A 32 27.65 22.60 -14.41
CA ALA A 32 28.35 21.63 -15.24
C ALA A 32 29.63 22.21 -15.85
N THR A 33 29.56 23.46 -16.31
CA THR A 33 30.73 24.18 -16.85
C THR A 33 31.79 24.40 -15.77
N GLU A 34 31.37 24.86 -14.58
CA GLU A 34 32.24 25.03 -13.40
C GLU A 34 32.91 23.70 -13.01
N PHE A 35 32.13 22.61 -12.94
CA PHE A 35 32.64 21.28 -12.61
C PHE A 35 33.67 20.77 -13.63
N HIS A 36 33.38 20.93 -14.93
CA HIS A 36 34.32 20.57 -15.99
C HIS A 36 35.62 21.36 -15.89
N GLU A 37 35.55 22.64 -15.56
CA GLU A 37 36.74 23.47 -15.35
C GLU A 37 37.58 22.96 -14.17
N ILE A 38 36.97 22.66 -13.02
CA ILE A 38 37.66 22.16 -11.83
C ILE A 38 38.33 20.80 -12.11
N VAL A 39 37.61 19.87 -12.73
CA VAL A 39 38.11 18.54 -13.11
C VAL A 39 39.21 18.65 -14.19
N SER A 40 39.14 19.65 -15.06
CA SER A 40 40.15 19.87 -16.09
C SER A 40 41.49 20.34 -15.50
N LYS A 41 41.44 21.24 -14.51
CA LYS A 41 42.60 21.90 -13.89
C LYS A 41 43.32 21.03 -12.86
N ASN A 42 42.61 20.19 -12.10
CA ASN A 42 43.18 19.41 -11.01
C ASN A 42 43.15 17.89 -11.29
N SER A 43 44.33 17.27 -11.28
CA SER A 43 44.49 15.83 -11.47
C SER A 43 43.88 14.99 -10.33
N GLU A 44 43.85 15.51 -9.09
CA GLU A 44 43.21 14.86 -7.93
C GLU A 44 41.70 14.78 -8.12
N CYS A 45 41.06 15.91 -8.46
CA CYS A 45 39.62 15.99 -8.71
C CYS A 45 39.18 15.07 -9.87
N ARG A 46 40.01 14.97 -10.92
CA ARG A 46 39.75 14.05 -12.05
C ARG A 46 39.78 12.60 -11.62
N ARG A 47 40.71 12.20 -10.76
CA ARG A 47 40.80 10.85 -10.22
C ARG A 47 39.60 10.53 -9.34
N GLU A 48 39.19 11.47 -8.47
CA GLU A 48 37.99 11.31 -7.64
C GLU A 48 36.73 11.12 -8.49
N TRP A 49 36.54 11.94 -9.54
CA TRP A 49 35.43 11.78 -10.48
C TRP A 49 35.38 10.38 -11.10
N GLN A 50 36.50 9.86 -11.59
CA GLN A 50 36.58 8.52 -12.18
C GLN A 50 36.23 7.41 -11.17
N ASN A 51 36.64 7.56 -9.91
CA ASN A 51 36.30 6.60 -8.85
C ASN A 51 34.78 6.55 -8.60
N TYR A 52 34.14 7.71 -8.51
CA TYR A 52 32.69 7.79 -8.30
C TYR A 52 31.90 7.25 -9.51
N GLN A 53 32.34 7.52 -10.74
CA GLN A 53 31.72 6.93 -11.93
C GLN A 53 31.78 5.40 -11.91
N LYS A 54 32.93 4.83 -11.51
CA LYS A 54 33.09 3.38 -11.36
C LYS A 54 32.17 2.79 -10.29
N LEU A 55 31.97 3.50 -9.17
CA LEU A 55 31.02 3.08 -8.12
C LEU A 55 29.56 3.13 -8.62
N LYS A 56 29.16 4.17 -9.37
CA LYS A 56 27.84 4.26 -10.01
C LYS A 56 27.59 3.06 -10.93
N GLU A 57 28.59 2.69 -11.73
CA GLU A 57 28.50 1.55 -12.66
C GLU A 57 28.41 0.19 -11.93
N VAL A 58 29.23 -0.03 -10.90
CA VAL A 58 29.17 -1.26 -10.09
C VAL A 58 27.82 -1.39 -9.39
N THR A 59 27.29 -0.29 -8.84
CA THR A 59 25.98 -0.30 -8.17
C THR A 59 24.85 -0.55 -9.17
N LYS A 60 24.93 0.01 -10.38
CA LYS A 60 23.95 -0.22 -11.47
C LYS A 60 23.95 -1.67 -11.96
N THR A 61 25.08 -2.35 -11.89
CA THR A 61 25.23 -3.75 -12.32
C THR A 61 24.86 -4.77 -11.21
N MET A 62 24.65 -4.31 -9.98
CA MET A 62 24.08 -5.15 -8.93
C MET A 62 22.62 -5.47 -9.26
N LYS A 63 22.38 -6.69 -9.75
CA LYS A 63 21.03 -7.26 -9.81
C LYS A 63 20.53 -7.48 -8.38
N LEU A 64 19.57 -6.66 -7.96
CA LEU A 64 18.70 -6.99 -6.84
C LEU A 64 18.11 -8.38 -7.08
N LYS A 65 18.37 -9.30 -6.15
CA LYS A 65 17.87 -10.68 -6.23
C LYS A 65 16.34 -10.62 -6.22
N SER A 66 15.69 -10.86 -7.35
CA SER A 66 14.23 -10.95 -7.41
C SER A 66 13.76 -12.04 -6.44
N PRO A 67 12.72 -11.78 -5.62
CA PRO A 67 12.21 -12.78 -4.70
C PRO A 67 11.78 -14.04 -5.47
N PRO A 68 12.05 -15.25 -4.94
CA PRO A 68 11.70 -16.50 -5.60
C PRO A 68 10.18 -16.60 -5.83
N ALA A 69 9.79 -17.13 -6.98
CA ALA A 69 8.40 -17.19 -7.44
C ALA A 69 7.45 -17.87 -6.42
N GLU A 70 7.96 -18.79 -5.61
CA GLU A 70 7.24 -19.45 -4.52
C GLU A 70 6.67 -18.48 -3.46
N VAL A 71 7.44 -17.44 -3.13
CA VAL A 71 7.01 -16.40 -2.17
C VAL A 71 5.92 -15.53 -2.78
N TRP A 72 5.99 -15.29 -4.10
CA TRP A 72 4.99 -14.53 -4.84
C TRP A 72 3.65 -15.26 -4.88
N ASP A 73 3.67 -16.56 -5.16
CA ASP A 73 2.45 -17.39 -5.26
C ASP A 73 1.72 -17.53 -3.91
N SER A 74 2.49 -17.72 -2.83
CA SER A 74 1.93 -17.77 -1.47
C SER A 74 1.32 -16.43 -1.05
N TYR A 75 1.95 -15.32 -1.42
CA TYR A 75 1.44 -13.99 -1.12
C TYR A 75 0.12 -13.73 -1.86
N TRP A 76 0.05 -14.04 -3.16
CA TRP A 76 -1.16 -13.88 -3.96
C TRP A 76 -2.33 -14.73 -3.46
N LYS A 77 -2.11 -16.01 -3.14
CA LYS A 77 -3.16 -16.89 -2.61
C LYS A 77 -3.75 -16.37 -1.30
N ASN A 78 -2.91 -15.90 -0.38
CA ASN A 78 -3.36 -15.39 0.92
C ASN A 78 -4.09 -14.05 0.82
N VAL A 79 -3.68 -13.19 -0.11
CA VAL A 79 -4.33 -11.90 -0.37
C VAL A 79 -5.69 -12.12 -1.04
N TYR A 80 -5.75 -12.97 -2.07
CA TYR A 80 -6.98 -13.24 -2.83
C TYR A 80 -8.07 -13.86 -1.96
N ASN A 81 -7.73 -14.90 -1.18
CA ASN A 81 -8.67 -15.56 -0.25
C ASN A 81 -9.22 -14.62 0.83
N ARG A 82 -8.46 -13.59 1.21
CA ARG A 82 -8.89 -12.60 2.21
C ARG A 82 -9.80 -11.54 1.60
N ILE A 83 -9.52 -11.14 0.36
CA ILE A 83 -10.27 -10.10 -0.37
C ILE A 83 -11.64 -10.64 -0.81
N GLU A 84 -11.70 -11.83 -1.41
CA GLU A 84 -12.97 -12.43 -1.84
C GLU A 84 -13.97 -12.54 -0.68
N ARG A 85 -13.49 -13.03 0.47
CA ARG A 85 -14.33 -13.19 1.66
C ARG A 85 -14.75 -11.85 2.23
N GLY A 86 -13.88 -10.84 2.26
CA GLY A 86 -14.22 -9.50 2.74
C GLY A 86 -15.25 -8.78 1.86
N ILE A 87 -15.03 -8.77 0.56
CA ILE A 87 -15.92 -8.14 -0.42
C ILE A 87 -17.27 -8.86 -0.47
N GLY A 88 -17.27 -10.19 -0.41
CA GLY A 88 -18.49 -10.99 -0.34
C GLY A 88 -19.41 -10.56 0.80
N TRP A 89 -18.86 -10.33 2.01
CA TRP A 89 -19.65 -9.86 3.15
C TRP A 89 -20.15 -8.42 3.00
N ILE A 90 -19.38 -7.54 2.36
CA ILE A 90 -19.80 -6.15 2.11
C ILE A 90 -20.97 -6.14 1.13
N VAL A 91 -20.82 -6.81 0.00
CA VAL A 91 -21.88 -6.92 -1.03
C VAL A 91 -23.12 -7.60 -0.44
N PHE A 92 -22.93 -8.69 0.30
CA PHE A 92 -24.02 -9.38 0.97
C PHE A 92 -24.76 -8.46 1.96
N SER A 93 -24.04 -7.70 2.80
CA SER A 93 -24.64 -6.79 3.77
C SER A 93 -25.45 -5.68 3.10
N ILE A 94 -24.93 -5.11 2.01
CA ILE A 94 -25.65 -4.09 1.22
C ILE A 94 -26.92 -4.69 0.63
N GLY A 95 -26.84 -5.87 0.02
CA GLY A 95 -28.01 -6.58 -0.52
C GLY A 95 -29.06 -6.89 0.56
N ALA A 96 -28.61 -7.33 1.74
CA ALA A 96 -29.48 -7.59 2.87
C ALA A 96 -30.20 -6.32 3.35
N VAL A 97 -29.49 -5.20 3.47
CA VAL A 97 -30.09 -3.91 3.87
C VAL A 97 -31.16 -3.48 2.86
N ILE A 98 -30.90 -3.60 1.56
CA ILE A 98 -31.87 -3.25 0.51
C ILE A 98 -33.11 -4.13 0.60
N LEU A 99 -32.93 -5.46 0.71
CA LEU A 99 -34.05 -6.41 0.81
C LEU A 99 -34.87 -6.19 2.08
N ILE A 100 -34.23 -5.94 3.22
CA ILE A 100 -34.92 -5.66 4.49
C ILE A 100 -35.71 -4.36 4.39
N THR A 101 -35.10 -3.31 3.83
CA THR A 101 -35.75 -1.99 3.70
C THR A 101 -36.96 -2.08 2.77
N TYR A 102 -36.81 -2.73 1.62
CA TYR A 102 -37.89 -2.94 0.67
C TYR A 102 -38.99 -3.84 1.24
N GLY A 103 -38.61 -4.94 1.89
CA GLY A 103 -39.54 -5.86 2.55
C GLY A 103 -40.32 -5.18 3.67
N LEU A 104 -39.67 -4.34 4.48
CA LEU A 104 -40.32 -3.56 5.52
C LEU A 104 -41.28 -2.53 4.94
N PHE A 105 -40.88 -1.81 3.88
CA PHE A 105 -41.74 -0.86 3.19
C PHE A 105 -43.00 -1.55 2.65
N LYS A 106 -42.84 -2.69 1.96
CA LYS A 106 -43.96 -3.49 1.46
C LYS A 106 -44.83 -4.08 2.57
N ALA A 107 -44.23 -4.50 3.69
CA ALA A 107 -44.97 -4.97 4.85
C ALA A 107 -45.84 -3.84 5.44
N VAL A 108 -45.28 -2.65 5.63
CA VAL A 108 -46.03 -1.47 6.10
C VAL A 108 -47.14 -1.09 5.12
N GLU A 109 -46.86 -1.07 3.82
CA GLU A 109 -47.87 -0.81 2.77
C GLU A 109 -49.02 -1.83 2.83
N SER A 110 -48.71 -3.12 2.96
CA SER A 110 -49.73 -4.18 3.09
C SER A 110 -50.55 -4.08 4.38
N VAL A 111 -49.95 -3.63 5.48
CA VAL A 111 -50.64 -3.40 6.77
C VAL A 111 -51.62 -2.24 6.69
N ILE A 112 -51.27 -1.19 5.95
CA ILE A 112 -52.09 0.02 5.80
C ILE A 112 -53.20 -0.19 4.76
N THR A 113 -52.93 -0.96 3.71
CA THR A 113 -53.83 -1.11 2.56
C THR A 113 -54.82 -2.27 2.76
N ASP A 114 -54.43 -3.33 3.48
CA ASP A 114 -55.26 -4.53 3.67
C ASP A 114 -55.54 -4.82 5.15
N THR A 115 -56.76 -4.51 5.60
CA THR A 115 -57.27 -4.79 6.96
C THR A 115 -57.50 -6.30 7.20
N GLN A 116 -57.45 -7.14 6.17
CA GLN A 116 -57.72 -8.59 6.25
C GLN A 116 -56.47 -9.48 6.43
N LEU A 117 -55.27 -8.91 6.44
CA LEU A 117 -54.05 -9.69 6.67
C LEU A 117 -54.01 -10.26 8.09
N GLU A 118 -54.08 -11.58 8.19
CA GLU A 118 -54.07 -12.33 9.44
C GLU A 118 -52.81 -11.98 10.25
N LEU A 119 -53.00 -11.68 11.54
CA LEU A 119 -51.96 -11.19 12.46
C LEU A 119 -50.71 -12.12 12.49
N VAL A 120 -50.94 -13.41 12.24
CA VAL A 120 -49.92 -14.46 12.13
C VAL A 120 -48.94 -14.17 10.98
N LEU A 121 -49.41 -13.70 9.83
CA LEU A 121 -48.57 -13.43 8.66
C LEU A 121 -47.65 -12.22 8.92
N LYS A 122 -48.16 -11.19 9.61
CA LYS A 122 -47.37 -10.01 10.02
C LYS A 122 -46.24 -10.40 10.97
N ILE A 123 -46.54 -11.23 11.97
CA ILE A 123 -45.54 -11.73 12.93
C ILE A 123 -44.53 -12.64 12.24
N GLY A 124 -44.97 -13.50 11.32
CA GLY A 124 -44.10 -14.38 10.55
C GLY A 124 -43.06 -13.62 9.72
N ILE A 125 -43.47 -12.55 9.04
CA ILE A 125 -42.55 -11.71 8.26
C ILE A 125 -41.52 -11.03 9.17
N ILE A 126 -41.95 -10.46 10.30
CA ILE A 126 -41.05 -9.80 11.26
C ILE A 126 -40.06 -10.82 11.85
N ALA A 127 -40.52 -12.02 12.19
CA ALA A 127 -39.67 -13.07 12.74
C ALA A 127 -38.62 -13.56 11.74
N VAL A 128 -38.97 -13.70 10.46
CA VAL A 128 -38.02 -14.08 9.39
C VAL A 128 -36.98 -12.99 9.15
N ILE A 129 -37.39 -11.73 9.10
CA ILE A 129 -36.47 -10.59 8.94
C ILE A 129 -35.53 -10.49 10.13
N ALA A 130 -36.05 -10.58 11.35
CA ALA A 130 -35.25 -10.56 12.57
C ALA A 130 -34.27 -11.74 12.62
N GLY A 131 -34.73 -12.95 12.25
CA GLY A 131 -33.89 -14.15 12.17
C GLY A 131 -32.75 -14.00 11.16
N LEU A 132 -33.02 -13.42 9.99
CA LEU A 132 -31.99 -13.10 9.00
C LEU A 132 -30.98 -12.10 9.56
N VAL A 133 -31.42 -10.99 10.16
CA VAL A 133 -30.51 -10.01 10.78
C VAL A 133 -29.65 -10.65 11.87
N ILE A 134 -30.24 -11.46 12.74
CA ILE A 134 -29.51 -12.16 13.82
C ILE A 134 -28.48 -13.13 13.25
N LEU A 135 -28.85 -13.94 12.24
CA LEU A 135 -27.92 -14.86 11.58
C LEU A 135 -26.76 -14.09 10.93
N LEU A 136 -27.03 -12.97 10.28
CA LEU A 136 -26.00 -12.14 9.66
C LEU A 136 -25.06 -11.51 10.68
N VAL A 137 -25.60 -10.98 11.78
CA VAL A 137 -24.80 -10.46 12.88
C VAL A 137 -24.00 -11.57 13.55
N SER A 138 -24.57 -12.77 13.71
CA SER A 138 -23.87 -13.93 14.28
C SER A 138 -22.67 -14.34 13.43
N VAL A 139 -22.87 -14.51 12.12
CA VAL A 139 -21.79 -14.90 11.21
C VAL A 139 -20.75 -13.77 11.07
N ALA A 140 -21.18 -12.51 11.01
CA ALA A 140 -20.26 -11.37 10.98
C ALA A 140 -19.42 -11.28 12.27
N ARG A 141 -20.05 -11.43 13.44
CA ARG A 141 -19.38 -11.39 14.75
C ARG A 141 -18.38 -12.53 14.89
N GLU A 142 -18.77 -13.75 14.56
CA GLU A 142 -17.92 -14.94 14.58
C GLU A 142 -16.69 -14.75 13.67
N LYS A 143 -16.89 -14.27 12.44
CA LYS A 143 -15.80 -13.98 11.49
C LYS A 143 -14.86 -12.86 11.95
N LEU A 144 -15.40 -11.80 12.58
CA LEU A 144 -14.60 -10.70 13.11
C LEU A 144 -13.76 -11.12 14.33
N LEU A 145 -14.30 -11.98 15.20
CA LEU A 145 -13.61 -12.53 16.36
C LEU A 145 -12.52 -13.53 15.97
N LEU A 146 -12.79 -14.42 15.00
CA LEU A 146 -11.81 -15.36 14.43
C LEU A 146 -10.63 -14.63 13.77
N ARG A 147 -10.87 -13.49 13.10
CA ARG A 147 -9.79 -12.69 12.50
C ARG A 147 -8.85 -12.06 13.52
N LYS A 148 -9.28 -11.82 14.76
CA LYS A 148 -8.44 -11.29 15.84
C LYS A 148 -7.74 -12.39 16.65
N THR A 149 -8.26 -13.61 16.64
CA THR A 149 -7.81 -14.71 17.50
C THR A 149 -7.39 -15.89 16.64
N ASP A 150 -6.43 -15.69 15.74
CA ASP A 150 -5.79 -16.79 15.03
C ASP A 150 -4.32 -16.91 15.47
N PRO A 151 -4.06 -17.51 16.66
CA PRO A 151 -2.72 -17.79 17.16
C PRO A 151 -2.00 -18.92 16.39
N TYR A 152 -2.59 -19.48 15.33
CA TYR A 152 -1.96 -20.54 14.51
C TYR A 152 -1.28 -20.02 13.23
N LYS A 153 -1.09 -18.70 13.11
CA LYS A 153 -0.47 -18.08 11.94
C LYS A 153 1.05 -18.35 11.82
N GLU A 154 1.67 -19.03 12.78
CA GLU A 154 3.13 -19.29 12.82
C GLU A 154 3.54 -20.76 12.71
N VAL A 155 2.63 -21.70 12.42
CA VAL A 155 3.05 -23.09 12.16
C VAL A 155 3.13 -23.34 10.66
N GLN A 156 4.26 -22.92 10.06
CA GLN A 156 4.71 -23.41 8.76
C GLN A 156 5.19 -24.87 8.92
N ARG A 157 4.73 -25.77 8.05
CA ARG A 157 5.37 -27.07 7.77
C ARG A 157 5.98 -27.01 6.38
#